data_AF-A0A243PHI1-F1
#
_entry.id   AF-A0A243PHI1-F1
#
_cell.length_a   1.000
_cell.length_b   1.000
_cell.length_c   1.000
_cell.angle_alpha   90.00
_cell.angle_beta   90.00
_cell.angle_gamma   90.00
#
_symmetry.space_group_name_H-M   'P 1'
#
loop_
_entity.id
_entity.type
_entity.pdbx_description
1 polymer ?
#
loop_
_entity_poly.entity_id
_entity_poly.type
_entity_poly.pdbx_seq_one_letter_code
_entity_poly.pdbx_strand_id
1 'polypeptide(L)'
;MLPAQIEENENYKFVIDHRNPLCIVLASQALLAANTPVQPLWHREAGDERSFKALVRWIGVRRSRWQEWGRLAEALGRDRFYHHMAERMALEPIGECVASVMQPLDDPRALMVGEMLNGATGLVTEELYVHRFDTAAKRKQFLDWFYTGDNCNHAATLIQVAYSHGTTVLGEMLDQIANGPKPLKANRKTGRRAAPKNRKAA
;
A
#
# COMPACT_ATOMS: atom_id res chain seq x y z
N MET A 1 -7.80 -4.19 -0.05
CA MET A 1 -7.97 -5.59 -0.49
C MET A 1 -7.18 -5.80 -1.76
N LEU A 2 -6.52 -6.94 -1.98
CA LEU A 2 -5.93 -7.25 -3.30
C LEU A 2 -7.00 -7.04 -4.39
N PRO A 3 -6.63 -6.53 -5.57
CA PRO A 3 -7.62 -6.17 -6.56
C PRO A 3 -8.49 -7.38 -6.95
N ALA A 4 -9.79 -7.14 -7.12
CA ALA A 4 -10.70 -8.08 -7.77
C ALA A 4 -10.50 -8.12 -9.29
N GLN A 5 -9.85 -7.11 -9.88
CA GLN A 5 -9.58 -7.01 -11.31
C GLN A 5 -8.09 -6.93 -11.61
N ILE A 6 -7.72 -7.78 -12.54
CA ILE A 6 -6.38 -8.22 -12.89
C ILE A 6 -5.96 -7.48 -14.15
N GLU A 7 -4.73 -6.95 -14.20
CA GLU A 7 -4.16 -6.49 -15.47
C GLU A 7 -3.97 -7.68 -16.42
N GLU A 8 -4.48 -7.55 -17.65
CA GLU A 8 -4.51 -8.62 -18.66
C GLU A 8 -3.11 -9.13 -19.04
N ASN A 9 -2.06 -8.35 -18.78
CA ASN A 9 -0.69 -8.62 -19.23
C ASN A 9 0.20 -9.34 -18.20
N GLU A 10 -0.28 -9.62 -17.00
CA GLU A 10 0.50 -10.34 -15.98
C GLU A 10 0.38 -11.86 -16.17
N ASN A 11 1.50 -12.58 -16.27
CA ASN A 11 1.50 -14.05 -16.38
C ASN A 11 1.35 -14.72 -15.00
N TYR A 12 1.88 -14.12 -13.93
CA TYR A 12 1.80 -14.66 -12.56
C TYR A 12 1.10 -13.70 -11.61
N LYS A 13 0.24 -14.23 -10.72
CA LYS A 13 -0.68 -13.45 -9.90
C LYS A 13 -0.86 -14.06 -8.52
N PHE A 14 -0.96 -13.22 -7.50
CA PHE A 14 -1.50 -13.63 -6.20
C PHE A 14 -3.00 -13.37 -6.16
N VAL A 15 -3.77 -14.40 -5.84
CA VAL A 15 -5.23 -14.33 -5.71
C VAL A 15 -5.68 -14.93 -4.39
N ILE A 16 -6.87 -14.57 -3.94
CA ILE A 16 -7.51 -15.16 -2.76
C ILE A 16 -8.13 -16.50 -3.20
N ASP A 17 -7.90 -17.58 -2.45
CA ASP A 17 -8.56 -18.86 -2.75
C ASP A 17 -10.07 -18.73 -2.48
N HIS A 18 -10.89 -18.96 -3.49
CA HIS A 18 -12.35 -18.91 -3.38
C HIS A 18 -12.91 -19.96 -2.40
N ARG A 19 -12.15 -21.03 -2.13
CA ARG A 19 -12.53 -22.11 -1.20
C ARG A 19 -12.12 -21.80 0.25
N ASN A 20 -11.10 -20.96 0.43
CA ASN A 20 -10.65 -20.51 1.74
C ASN A 20 -10.29 -19.02 1.65
N PRO A 21 -11.17 -18.11 2.11
CA PRO A 21 -10.95 -16.66 1.99
C PRO A 21 -9.80 -16.15 2.85
N LEU A 22 -9.20 -16.97 3.71
CA LEU A 22 -7.99 -16.66 4.48
C LEU A 22 -6.71 -17.22 3.83
N CYS A 23 -6.80 -17.76 2.62
CA CYS A 23 -5.67 -18.29 1.86
C CYS A 23 -5.35 -17.42 0.65
N ILE A 24 -4.07 -17.08 0.47
CA ILE A 24 -3.56 -16.46 -0.75
C ILE A 24 -2.79 -17.51 -1.53
N VAL A 25 -3.00 -17.56 -2.85
CA VAL A 25 -2.30 -18.46 -3.76
C VAL A 25 -1.56 -17.68 -4.84
N LEU A 26 -0.36 -18.14 -5.20
CA LEU A 26 0.36 -17.73 -6.41
C LEU A 26 -0.01 -18.69 -7.54
N ALA A 27 -0.51 -18.15 -8.65
CA ALA A 27 -0.89 -18.92 -9.83
C ALA A 27 -0.39 -18.24 -11.10
N SER A 28 -0.17 -19.02 -12.16
CA SER A 28 0.02 -18.50 -13.51
C SER A 28 -1.32 -18.32 -14.22
N GLN A 29 -1.35 -17.55 -15.29
CA GLN A 29 -2.57 -17.35 -16.09
C GLN A 29 -3.10 -18.68 -16.65
N ALA A 30 -2.20 -19.58 -17.04
CA ALA A 30 -2.56 -20.93 -17.49
C ALA A 30 -3.26 -21.73 -16.38
N LEU A 31 -2.77 -21.65 -15.12
CA LEU A 31 -3.40 -22.28 -13.97
C LEU A 31 -4.80 -21.71 -13.68
N LEU A 32 -4.96 -20.39 -13.82
CA LEU A 32 -6.25 -19.72 -13.62
C LEU A 32 -7.27 -20.02 -14.72
N ALA A 33 -6.80 -20.29 -15.95
CA ALA A 33 -7.65 -20.65 -17.09
C ALA A 33 -7.99 -22.14 -17.17
N ALA A 34 -7.31 -22.99 -16.39
CA ALA A 34 -7.53 -24.41 -16.39
C ALA A 34 -8.86 -24.76 -15.68
N ASN A 35 -9.77 -25.45 -16.38
CA ASN A 35 -11.02 -25.97 -15.81
C ASN A 35 -10.81 -27.23 -14.93
N THR A 36 -9.57 -27.51 -14.53
CA THR A 36 -9.23 -28.67 -13.68
C THR A 36 -8.55 -28.18 -12.41
N PRO A 37 -8.68 -28.90 -11.27
CA PRO A 37 -8.00 -28.53 -10.05
C PRO A 37 -6.49 -28.68 -10.25
N VAL A 38 -5.78 -27.56 -10.44
CA VAL A 38 -4.32 -27.54 -10.50
C VAL A 38 -3.77 -26.99 -9.20
N GLN A 39 -2.68 -27.57 -8.72
CA GLN A 39 -1.99 -27.12 -7.52
C GLN A 39 -1.36 -25.74 -7.78
N PRO A 40 -1.55 -24.75 -6.88
CA PRO A 40 -0.93 -23.44 -7.05
C PRO A 40 0.59 -23.55 -6.91
N LEU A 41 1.30 -22.58 -7.50
CA LEU A 41 2.77 -22.48 -7.42
C LEU A 41 3.23 -22.26 -5.97
N TRP A 42 2.39 -21.58 -5.19
CA TRP A 42 2.57 -21.35 -3.75
C TRP A 42 1.24 -21.00 -3.12
N HIS A 43 1.08 -21.24 -1.83
CA HIS A 43 -0.03 -20.72 -1.06
C HIS A 43 0.35 -20.45 0.40
N ARG A 44 -0.38 -19.56 1.05
CA ARG A 44 -0.29 -19.38 2.50
C ARG A 44 -1.65 -19.04 3.08
N GLU A 45 -1.98 -19.78 4.13
CA GLU A 45 -3.17 -19.56 4.95
C GLU A 45 -2.82 -18.67 6.15
N ALA A 46 -3.71 -17.75 6.45
CA ALA A 46 -3.69 -16.95 7.67
C ALA A 46 -4.69 -17.52 8.68
N GLY A 47 -4.35 -17.47 9.97
CA GLY A 47 -5.21 -17.99 11.03
C GLY A 47 -6.45 -17.13 11.33
N ASP A 48 -6.41 -15.84 10.95
CA ASP A 48 -7.50 -14.89 11.15
C ASP A 48 -7.50 -13.77 10.10
N GLU A 49 -8.57 -12.97 10.07
CA GLU A 49 -8.75 -11.88 9.11
C GLU A 49 -7.68 -10.78 9.26
N ARG A 50 -7.19 -10.54 10.48
CA ARG A 50 -6.18 -9.51 10.78
C ARG A 50 -4.83 -9.89 10.16
N SER A 51 -4.40 -11.12 10.41
CA SER A 51 -3.21 -11.74 9.83
C SER A 51 -3.34 -11.85 8.31
N PHE A 52 -4.54 -12.15 7.80
CA PHE A 52 -4.80 -12.19 6.37
C PHE A 52 -4.64 -10.82 5.71
N LYS A 53 -5.19 -9.75 6.30
CA LYS A 53 -5.00 -8.37 5.81
C LYS A 53 -3.53 -7.97 5.79
N ALA A 54 -2.78 -8.33 6.83
CA ALA A 54 -1.34 -8.07 6.89
C ALA A 54 -0.58 -8.85 5.80
N LEU A 55 -0.92 -10.11 5.57
CA LEU A 55 -0.33 -10.94 4.51
C LEU A 55 -0.65 -10.40 3.11
N VAL A 56 -1.91 -10.06 2.84
CA VAL A 56 -2.38 -9.41 1.60
C VAL A 56 -1.55 -8.17 1.31
N ARG A 57 -1.38 -7.32 2.32
CA ARG A 57 -0.62 -6.09 2.21
C ARG A 57 0.88 -6.37 1.96
N TRP A 58 1.47 -7.32 2.68
CA TRP A 58 2.87 -7.72 2.49
C TRP A 58 3.15 -8.21 1.07
N ILE A 59 2.22 -8.99 0.50
CA ILE A 59 2.28 -9.44 -0.89
C ILE A 59 2.06 -8.27 -1.87
N GLY A 60 1.08 -7.40 -1.58
CA GLY A 60 0.68 -6.27 -2.43
C GLY A 60 1.78 -5.23 -2.62
N VAL A 61 2.51 -4.85 -1.57
CA VAL A 61 3.61 -3.86 -1.68
C VAL A 61 4.77 -4.38 -2.54
N ARG A 62 4.82 -5.70 -2.77
CA ARG A 62 5.82 -6.40 -3.57
C ARG A 62 5.30 -6.80 -4.95
N ARG A 63 4.22 -6.17 -5.44
CA ARG A 63 3.60 -6.44 -6.76
C ARG A 63 4.61 -6.47 -7.91
N SER A 64 5.57 -5.55 -7.91
CA SER A 64 6.64 -5.49 -8.91
C SER A 64 7.50 -6.77 -8.99
N ARG A 65 7.55 -7.57 -7.93
CA ARG A 65 8.29 -8.84 -7.87
C ARG A 65 7.47 -10.06 -8.29
N TRP A 66 6.15 -9.93 -8.49
CA TRP A 66 5.29 -11.09 -8.73
C TRP A 66 5.68 -11.90 -9.97
N GLN A 67 6.08 -11.23 -11.06
CA GLN A 67 6.51 -11.92 -12.29
C GLN A 67 7.86 -12.64 -12.12
N GLU A 68 8.76 -12.08 -11.33
CA GLU A 68 10.03 -12.73 -10.96
C GLU A 68 9.76 -13.95 -10.09
N TRP A 69 8.94 -13.79 -9.04
CA TRP A 69 8.59 -14.85 -8.10
C TRP A 69 7.85 -16.00 -8.76
N GLY A 70 6.94 -15.74 -9.69
CA GLY A 70 6.26 -16.77 -10.45
C GLY A 70 7.22 -17.63 -11.29
N ARG A 71 8.14 -16.99 -12.03
CA ARG A 71 9.20 -17.71 -12.77
C ARG A 71 10.10 -18.50 -11.84
N LEU A 72 10.47 -17.93 -10.70
CA LEU A 72 11.29 -18.60 -9.69
C LEU A 72 10.57 -19.83 -9.10
N ALA A 73 9.27 -19.73 -8.85
CA ALA A 73 8.46 -20.83 -8.34
C ALA A 73 8.39 -22.01 -9.32
N GLU A 74 8.24 -21.73 -10.61
CA GLU A 74 8.28 -22.76 -11.65
C GLU A 74 9.67 -23.39 -11.78
N ALA A 75 10.74 -22.60 -11.68
CA ALA A 75 12.12 -23.08 -11.81
C ALA A 75 12.58 -23.92 -10.60
N LEU A 76 12.23 -23.51 -9.38
CA LEU A 76 12.67 -24.19 -8.16
C LEU A 76 11.78 -25.38 -7.78
N GLY A 77 10.53 -25.38 -8.24
CA GLY A 77 9.48 -26.24 -7.72
C GLY A 77 8.97 -25.76 -6.35
N ARG A 78 7.81 -26.30 -5.98
CA ARG A 78 6.99 -25.82 -4.87
C ARG A 78 7.75 -25.75 -3.53
N ASP A 79 8.33 -26.84 -3.07
CA ASP A 79 8.92 -26.91 -1.71
C ASP A 79 10.07 -25.91 -1.51
N ARG A 80 10.97 -25.82 -2.50
CA ARG A 80 12.08 -24.87 -2.46
C ARG A 80 11.60 -23.42 -2.52
N PHE A 81 10.56 -23.16 -3.31
CA PHE A 81 9.96 -21.83 -3.36
C PHE A 81 9.21 -21.48 -2.06
N TYR A 82 8.61 -22.45 -1.38
CA TYR A 82 8.05 -22.25 -0.03
C TYR A 82 9.12 -21.81 0.97
N HIS A 83 10.26 -22.49 0.99
CA HIS A 83 11.39 -22.09 1.84
C HIS A 83 11.89 -20.69 1.48
N HIS A 84 12.04 -20.37 0.19
CA HIS A 84 12.42 -19.04 -0.27
C HIS A 84 11.48 -17.94 0.27
N MET A 85 10.16 -18.16 0.16
CA MET A 85 9.16 -17.20 0.64
C MET A 85 9.18 -17.09 2.18
N ALA A 86 9.39 -18.20 2.89
CA ALA A 86 9.52 -18.21 4.35
C ALA A 86 10.74 -17.40 4.82
N GLU A 87 11.90 -17.59 4.19
CA GLU A 87 13.11 -16.82 4.47
C GLU A 87 12.91 -15.32 4.24
N ARG A 88 12.26 -14.94 3.12
CA ARG A 88 11.94 -13.54 2.87
C ARG A 88 11.01 -12.95 3.90
N MET A 89 9.97 -13.68 4.30
CA MET A 89 9.03 -13.23 5.34
C MET A 89 9.67 -13.19 6.73
N ALA A 90 10.79 -13.88 6.95
CA ALA A 90 11.57 -13.73 8.18
C ALA A 90 12.44 -12.46 8.16
N LEU A 91 13.03 -12.12 6.99
CA LEU A 91 13.82 -10.90 6.80
C LEU A 91 12.97 -9.62 6.75
N GLU A 92 11.78 -9.73 6.20
CA GLU A 92 10.81 -8.65 6.05
C GLU A 92 9.51 -9.11 6.75
N PRO A 93 9.40 -9.01 8.09
CA PRO A 93 8.24 -9.55 8.81
C PRO A 93 6.91 -8.97 8.35
N ILE A 94 5.88 -9.82 8.36
CA ILE A 94 4.50 -9.41 8.10
C ILE A 94 4.03 -8.53 9.26
N GLY A 95 4.04 -7.22 9.06
CA GLY A 95 3.56 -6.24 10.03
C GLY A 95 2.13 -5.81 9.74
N GLU A 96 1.39 -5.50 10.79
CA GLU A 96 0.05 -4.95 10.66
C GLU A 96 0.11 -3.44 10.42
N CYS A 97 -0.64 -2.99 9.42
CA CYS A 97 -0.76 -1.57 9.12
C CYS A 97 -1.57 -0.85 10.20
N VAL A 98 -0.97 0.19 10.77
CA VAL A 98 -1.55 1.09 11.77
C VAL A 98 -2.06 2.36 11.11
N ALA A 99 -1.34 2.87 10.11
CA ALA A 99 -1.69 4.09 9.41
C ALA A 99 -1.05 4.17 8.02
N SER A 100 -1.76 4.83 7.09
CA SER A 100 -1.21 5.31 5.83
C SER A 100 -0.35 6.57 6.05
N VAL A 101 0.80 6.65 5.39
CA VAL A 101 1.75 7.76 5.51
C VAL A 101 1.94 8.45 4.18
N MET A 102 1.81 9.78 4.21
CA MET A 102 2.19 10.69 3.13
C MET A 102 3.22 11.66 3.72
N GLN A 103 4.50 11.38 3.52
CA GLN A 103 5.59 12.11 4.17
C GLN A 103 6.40 12.90 3.15
N PRO A 104 6.44 14.25 3.24
CA PRO A 104 7.38 15.05 2.47
C PRO A 104 8.82 14.66 2.83
N LEU A 105 9.68 14.54 1.82
CA LEU A 105 11.10 14.30 2.00
C LEU A 105 11.90 15.61 1.88
N ASP A 106 13.20 15.55 2.19
CA ASP A 106 14.13 16.68 2.11
C ASP A 106 14.20 17.28 0.70
N ASP A 107 14.12 16.43 -0.33
CA ASP A 107 13.98 16.91 -1.69
C ASP A 107 12.62 17.62 -1.85
N PRO A 108 12.60 18.90 -2.26
CA PRO A 108 11.39 19.71 -2.32
C PRO A 108 10.36 19.24 -3.35
N ARG A 109 10.71 18.26 -4.20
CA ARG A 109 9.83 17.62 -5.18
C ARG A 109 9.39 16.23 -4.76
N ALA A 110 9.96 15.65 -3.72
CA ALA A 110 9.69 14.26 -3.34
C ALA A 110 8.68 14.14 -2.20
N LEU A 111 7.84 13.11 -2.31
CA LEU A 111 6.87 12.66 -1.33
C LEU A 111 6.99 11.13 -1.21
N MET A 112 7.21 10.65 0.01
CA MET A 112 7.11 9.23 0.31
C MET A 112 5.65 8.88 0.60
N VAL A 113 5.17 7.86 -0.09
CA VAL A 113 3.91 7.16 0.18
C VAL A 113 4.28 5.83 0.82
N GLY A 114 3.69 5.54 1.97
CA GLY A 114 4.01 4.33 2.72
C GLY A 114 3.00 4.05 3.81
N GLU A 115 3.36 3.14 4.71
CA GLU A 115 2.52 2.75 5.84
C GLU A 115 3.36 2.64 7.12
N MET A 116 2.73 2.92 8.26
CA MET A 116 3.28 2.58 9.57
C MET A 116 2.80 1.20 9.97
N LEU A 117 3.74 0.34 10.34
CA LEU A 117 3.51 -1.02 10.77
C LEU A 117 3.84 -1.21 12.24
N ASN A 118 3.10 -2.08 12.91
CA ASN A 118 3.54 -2.66 14.18
C ASN A 118 4.65 -3.68 13.91
N GLY A 119 5.90 -3.28 14.09
CA GLY A 119 7.08 -4.13 14.00
C GLY A 119 7.47 -4.75 15.35
N ALA A 120 8.42 -5.69 15.32
CA ALA A 120 8.86 -6.44 16.49
C ALA A 120 9.45 -5.55 17.61
N THR A 121 10.03 -4.40 17.25
CA THR A 121 10.66 -3.46 18.19
C THR A 121 9.90 -2.13 18.31
N GLY A 122 8.69 -2.04 17.76
CA GLY A 122 7.89 -0.81 17.74
C GLY A 122 7.40 -0.45 16.34
N LEU A 123 6.95 0.80 16.18
CA LEU A 123 6.43 1.29 14.91
C LEU A 123 7.54 1.43 13.86
N VAL A 124 7.33 0.84 12.69
CA VAL A 124 8.25 0.91 11.54
C VAL A 124 7.51 1.52 10.36
N THR A 125 8.15 2.43 9.64
CA THR A 125 7.59 2.95 8.38
C THR A 125 8.10 2.09 7.22
N GLU A 126 7.18 1.49 6.47
CA GLU A 126 7.51 0.83 5.21
C GLU A 126 7.15 1.76 4.05
N GLU A 127 8.16 2.09 3.27
CA GLU A 127 8.02 2.83 2.04
C GLU A 127 7.38 1.94 0.96
N LEU A 128 6.31 2.44 0.35
CA LEU A 128 5.68 1.80 -0.79
C LEU A 128 6.17 2.42 -2.10
N TYR A 129 6.30 3.74 -2.13
CA TYR A 129 6.66 4.49 -3.33
C TYR A 129 7.16 5.89 -2.98
N VAL A 130 8.26 6.31 -3.60
CA VAL A 130 8.69 7.72 -3.59
C VAL A 130 8.26 8.36 -4.89
N HIS A 131 7.29 9.26 -4.81
CA HIS A 131 6.86 10.06 -5.93
C HIS A 131 7.70 11.33 -6.03
N ARG A 132 8.14 11.67 -7.25
CA ARG A 132 8.87 12.90 -7.55
C ARG A 132 8.06 13.76 -8.51
N PHE A 133 7.40 14.78 -7.98
CA PHE A 133 6.63 15.74 -8.77
C PHE A 133 7.54 16.51 -9.74
N ASP A 134 6.96 17.04 -10.83
CA ASP A 134 7.69 17.87 -11.81
C ASP A 134 8.36 19.10 -11.18
N THR A 135 7.71 19.72 -10.20
CA THR A 135 8.21 20.91 -9.51
C THR A 135 7.87 20.88 -8.03
N ALA A 136 8.61 21.65 -7.23
CA ALA A 136 8.31 21.83 -5.81
C ALA A 136 6.92 22.47 -5.59
N ALA A 137 6.48 23.31 -6.53
CA ALA A 137 5.16 23.92 -6.51
C ALA A 137 4.04 22.87 -6.66
N LYS A 138 4.25 21.84 -7.50
CA LYS A 138 3.29 20.73 -7.67
C LYS A 138 3.18 19.88 -6.40
N ARG A 139 4.31 19.52 -5.78
CA ARG A 139 4.31 18.86 -4.47
C ARG A 139 3.54 19.69 -3.44
N LYS A 140 3.82 20.99 -3.38
CA LYS A 140 3.13 21.90 -2.46
C LYS A 140 1.62 21.92 -2.73
N GLN A 141 1.20 21.97 -3.99
CA GLN A 141 -0.22 21.96 -4.36
C GLN A 141 -0.92 20.66 -3.95
N PHE A 142 -0.27 19.50 -4.14
CA PHE A 142 -0.76 18.23 -3.61
C PHE A 142 -0.92 18.27 -2.09
N LEU A 143 0.09 18.74 -1.35
CA LEU A 143 0.03 18.81 0.11
C LEU A 143 -1.05 19.78 0.59
N ASP A 144 -1.21 20.92 -0.07
CA ASP A 144 -2.28 21.89 0.21
C ASP A 144 -3.65 21.21 0.03
N TRP A 145 -3.85 20.43 -1.05
CA TRP A 145 -5.06 19.63 -1.25
C TRP A 145 -5.23 18.57 -0.16
N PHE A 146 -4.18 17.80 0.15
CA PHE A 146 -4.23 16.67 1.07
C PHE A 146 -4.61 17.08 2.49
N TYR A 147 -4.12 18.25 2.94
CA TYR A 147 -4.45 18.82 4.25
C TYR A 147 -5.67 19.74 4.26
N THR A 148 -6.41 19.85 3.15
CA THR A 148 -7.67 20.60 3.08
C THR A 148 -8.85 19.69 3.36
N GLY A 149 -9.71 20.09 4.30
CA GLY A 149 -10.91 19.33 4.67
C GLY A 149 -10.55 17.91 5.14
N ASP A 150 -11.30 16.93 4.63
CA ASP A 150 -11.14 15.51 4.96
C ASP A 150 -10.33 14.74 3.91
N ASN A 151 -9.57 15.43 3.06
CA ASN A 151 -8.84 14.80 1.95
C ASN A 151 -7.77 13.80 2.45
N CYS A 152 -7.25 13.97 3.67
CA CYS A 152 -6.32 13.02 4.27
C CYS A 152 -6.91 11.62 4.43
N ASN A 153 -8.24 11.47 4.52
CA ASN A 153 -8.92 10.18 4.57
C ASN A 153 -8.80 9.39 3.25
N HIS A 154 -8.40 10.04 2.15
CA HIS A 154 -8.14 9.39 0.87
C HIS A 154 -6.76 8.70 0.83
N ALA A 155 -5.92 8.84 1.86
CA ALA A 155 -4.60 8.21 1.89
C ALA A 155 -4.68 6.67 1.70
N ALA A 156 -5.64 6.02 2.37
CA ALA A 156 -5.86 4.58 2.22
C ALA A 156 -6.26 4.20 0.78
N THR A 157 -7.09 5.02 0.13
CA THR A 157 -7.49 4.82 -1.27
C THR A 157 -6.30 4.97 -2.22
N LEU A 158 -5.44 5.96 -2.01
CA LEU A 158 -4.23 6.15 -2.81
C LEU A 158 -3.26 4.96 -2.65
N ILE A 159 -3.06 4.46 -1.43
CA ILE A 159 -2.26 3.26 -1.20
C ILE A 159 -2.87 2.03 -1.89
N GLN A 160 -4.20 1.92 -1.85
CA GLN A 160 -4.91 0.84 -2.52
C GLN A 160 -4.70 0.85 -4.04
N VAL A 161 -4.53 2.03 -4.66
CA VAL A 161 -4.18 2.13 -6.09
C VAL A 161 -2.83 1.48 -6.35
N ALA A 162 -1.82 1.72 -5.52
CA ALA A 162 -0.52 1.08 -5.70
C ALA A 162 -0.59 -0.45 -5.59
N TYR A 163 -1.45 -0.99 -4.72
CA TYR A 163 -1.67 -2.44 -4.62
C TYR A 163 -2.44 -3.01 -5.82
N SER A 164 -3.40 -2.27 -6.34
CA SER A 164 -4.30 -2.73 -7.40
C SER A 164 -3.69 -2.57 -8.79
N HIS A 165 -3.06 -1.44 -9.05
CA HIS A 165 -2.66 -0.96 -10.37
C HIS A 165 -1.17 -0.61 -10.46
N GLY A 166 -0.41 -0.85 -9.38
CA GLY A 166 1.01 -0.54 -9.31
C GLY A 166 1.31 0.95 -9.03
N THR A 167 2.59 1.21 -8.77
CA THR A 167 3.06 2.52 -8.33
C THR A 167 3.10 3.57 -9.44
N THR A 168 3.14 3.15 -10.71
CA THR A 168 3.07 4.07 -11.86
C THR A 168 1.72 4.78 -11.90
N VAL A 169 0.62 4.03 -11.82
CA VAL A 169 -0.74 4.58 -11.80
C VAL A 169 -0.97 5.44 -10.56
N LEU A 170 -0.43 5.03 -9.40
CA LEU A 170 -0.41 5.89 -8.22
C LEU A 170 0.28 7.23 -8.51
N GLY A 171 1.48 7.21 -9.11
CA GLY A 171 2.22 8.43 -9.49
C GLY A 171 1.40 9.36 -10.38
N GLU A 172 0.77 8.82 -11.42
CA GLU A 172 -0.11 9.58 -12.30
C GLU A 172 -1.29 10.21 -11.55
N MET A 173 -1.90 9.48 -10.61
CA MET A 173 -2.98 10.03 -9.77
C MET A 173 -2.49 11.16 -8.86
N LEU A 174 -1.29 11.04 -8.27
CA LEU A 174 -0.70 12.11 -7.46
C LEU A 174 -0.46 13.36 -8.31
N ASP A 175 0.02 13.20 -9.53
CA ASP A 175 0.21 14.31 -10.48
C ASP A 175 -1.12 14.93 -10.90
N GLN A 176 -2.15 14.14 -11.19
CA GLN A 176 -3.49 14.64 -11.51
C GLN A 176 -4.05 15.51 -10.39
N ILE A 177 -3.91 15.10 -9.13
CA ILE A 177 -4.31 15.88 -7.96
C ILE A 177 -3.49 17.18 -7.88
N ALA A 178 -2.17 17.10 -8.07
CA ALA A 178 -1.29 18.27 -8.09
C ALA A 178 -1.55 19.22 -9.27
N ASN A 179 -2.18 18.74 -10.33
CA ASN A 179 -2.57 19.50 -11.52
C ASN A 179 -3.99 20.06 -11.43
N GLY A 180 -4.82 19.59 -10.50
CA GLY A 180 -6.20 20.01 -10.31
C GLY A 180 -6.37 21.49 -9.91
N PRO A 181 -7.60 21.99 -9.81
CA PRO A 181 -7.85 23.36 -9.36
C PRO A 181 -7.28 23.59 -7.96
N LYS A 182 -6.66 24.76 -7.74
CA LYS A 182 -6.11 25.12 -6.43
C LYS A 182 -7.24 25.11 -5.39
N PRO A 183 -7.10 24.38 -4.27
CA PRO A 183 -8.10 24.42 -3.22
C PRO A 183 -8.27 25.86 -2.74
N LEU A 184 -9.51 26.33 -2.67
CA LEU A 184 -9.83 27.60 -2.02
C LEU A 184 -9.26 27.52 -0.62
N LYS A 185 -8.37 28.45 -0.25
CA LYS A 185 -7.79 28.49 1.09
C LYS A 185 -8.93 28.50 2.10
N ALA A 186 -9.16 27.37 2.78
CA ALA A 186 -10.08 27.35 3.91
C ALA A 186 -9.54 28.38 4.90
N ASN A 187 -10.34 29.42 5.17
CA ASN A 187 -10.01 30.42 6.17
C ASN A 187 -9.79 29.68 7.49
N ARG A 188 -8.53 29.51 7.91
CA ARG A 188 -8.16 29.09 9.27
C ARG A 188 -8.56 30.23 10.23
N LYS A 189 -9.85 30.35 10.49
CA LYS A 189 -10.44 31.18 11.55
C LYS A 189 -11.41 30.33 12.35
N THR A 190 -10.90 29.34 13.07
CA THR A 190 -11.60 28.73 14.20
C THR A 190 -10.57 28.19 15.20
N GLY A 191 -10.65 28.65 16.45
CA GLY A 191 -10.17 27.85 17.57
C GLY A 191 -9.08 28.39 18.51
N ARG A 192 -8.70 29.67 18.48
CA ARG A 192 -7.98 30.25 19.64
C ARG A 192 -9.01 30.60 20.71
N ARG A 193 -9.45 29.59 21.47
CA ARG A 193 -10.24 29.81 22.69
C ARG A 193 -9.35 30.63 23.63
N ALA A 194 -9.65 31.91 23.79
CA ALA A 194 -8.97 32.77 24.74
C ALA A 194 -9.12 32.15 26.13
N ALA A 195 -7.99 31.92 26.80
CA ALA A 195 -7.99 31.50 28.19
C ALA A 195 -8.74 32.54 29.04
N PRO A 196 -9.66 32.14 29.93
CA PRO A 196 -10.29 33.09 30.84
C PRO A 196 -9.21 33.69 31.75
N LYS A 197 -9.09 35.02 31.74
CA LYS A 197 -8.25 35.76 32.68
C LYS A 197 -8.78 35.52 34.08
N ASN A 198 -7.99 34.85 34.92
CA ASN A 198 -8.19 34.82 36.37
C ASN A 198 -8.29 36.27 36.90
N ARG A 199 -9.50 36.67 37.31
CA ARG A 199 -9.66 37.83 38.18
C ARG A 199 -9.22 37.40 39.58
N LYS A 200 -8.09 37.95 40.02
CA LYS A 200 -7.77 38.05 41.46
C LYS A 200 -8.88 38.87 42.11
N ALA A 201 -9.54 38.32 43.12
CA ALA A 201 -10.25 39.10 44.12
C ALA A 201 -9.28 39.32 45.29
N ALA A 202 -9.11 40.59 45.65
CA ALA A 202 -8.56 41.03 46.92
C ALA A 202 -9.62 40.87 48.02
#